data_AF-A0A0F2TGT6-F1
#
_entry.id   AF-A0A0F2TGT6-F1
#
_cell.length_a   1.000
_cell.length_b   1.000
_cell.length_c   1.000
_cell.angle_alpha   90.00
_cell.angle_beta   90.00
_cell.angle_gamma   90.00
#
_symmetry.space_group_name_H-M   'P 1'
#
loop_
_entity.id
_entity.type
_entity.pdbx_description
1 polymer ?
#
loop_
_entity_poly.entity_id
_entity_poly.type
_entity_poly.pdbx_seq_one_letter_code
_entity_poly.pdbx_strand_id
1 'polypeptide(L)'
;MVASADYGPFQQVSKHTIRLDRIRAHWGDMLRVAGSLSTGEIRGYDLIRMLSRDGNPTGLGDAFAHDGRIFKTLHLLQFVSDQGYRRMIGAQLNVTEARHRLARRIFFGQRGELRQHYREGMEDQLGALGLALNAMVLFNTLYIDTAVKQLAADGFPVTDDLLPRLSPIQFDHINFLGRYAFTRIPAPGMRPLGDPHTSEDDVYDG
;
A
#
# COMPACT_ATOMS: atom_id res chain seq x y z
N MET A 1 10.31 19.98 -33.14
CA MET A 1 10.22 21.43 -32.82
C MET A 1 9.12 21.59 -31.78
N VAL A 2 9.45 21.73 -30.49
CA VAL A 2 8.50 22.19 -29.46
C VAL A 2 9.15 23.40 -28.82
N ALA A 3 9.00 24.54 -29.50
CA ALA A 3 9.38 25.84 -28.97
C ALA A 3 8.12 26.48 -28.36
N SER A 4 8.29 27.06 -27.16
CA SER A 4 7.41 28.01 -26.48
C SER A 4 5.97 27.59 -26.13
N ALA A 5 5.81 26.54 -25.31
CA ALA A 5 4.61 26.45 -24.48
C ALA A 5 4.94 27.01 -23.08
N ASP A 6 4.22 28.05 -22.65
CA ASP A 6 4.30 28.60 -21.30
C ASP A 6 3.22 27.94 -20.45
N TYR A 7 3.65 27.11 -19.48
CA TYR A 7 2.77 26.41 -18.57
C TYR A 7 2.60 27.14 -17.22
N GLY A 8 3.03 28.40 -17.13
CA GLY A 8 2.90 29.24 -15.93
C GLY A 8 3.54 28.58 -14.70
N PRO A 9 2.82 28.43 -13.57
CA PRO A 9 3.34 27.78 -12.36
C PRO A 9 3.86 26.35 -12.57
N PHE A 10 3.35 25.63 -13.57
CA PHE A 10 3.75 24.25 -13.87
C PHE A 10 5.04 24.15 -14.68
N GLN A 11 5.58 25.27 -15.17
CA GLN A 11 6.82 25.27 -15.94
C GLN A 11 8.00 24.68 -15.15
N GLN A 12 8.06 24.94 -13.84
CA GLN A 12 9.11 24.40 -12.98
C GLN A 12 8.97 22.89 -12.69
N VAL A 13 7.74 22.36 -12.84
CA VAL A 13 7.41 20.94 -12.58
C VAL A 13 7.52 20.12 -13.88
N SER A 14 7.24 20.74 -15.03
CA SER A 14 7.33 20.14 -16.37
C SER A 14 8.78 20.15 -16.91
N LYS A 15 9.68 19.44 -16.21
CA LYS A 15 11.10 19.35 -16.62
C LYS A 15 11.37 18.37 -17.76
N HIS A 16 10.40 17.54 -18.12
CA HIS A 16 10.58 16.44 -19.08
C HIS A 16 9.55 16.52 -20.20
N THR A 17 10.02 16.71 -21.44
CA THR A 17 9.17 16.69 -22.63
C THR A 17 9.02 15.29 -23.19
N ILE A 18 7.80 14.91 -23.56
CA ILE A 18 7.50 13.64 -24.22
C ILE A 18 7.94 13.74 -25.69
N ARG A 19 8.72 12.76 -26.17
CA ARG A 19 9.14 12.68 -27.58
C ARG A 19 8.36 11.58 -28.29
N LEU A 20 7.27 11.95 -28.94
CA LEU A 20 6.39 11.00 -29.66
C LEU A 20 7.12 10.27 -30.78
N ASP A 21 8.15 10.88 -31.37
CA ASP A 21 8.94 10.27 -32.45
C ASP A 21 9.64 8.98 -31.98
N ARG A 22 10.07 8.94 -30.70
CA ARG A 22 10.72 7.75 -30.10
C ARG A 22 9.73 6.61 -29.91
N ILE A 23 8.49 6.93 -29.54
CA ILE A 23 7.40 5.95 -29.42
C ILE A 23 7.06 5.40 -30.81
N ARG A 24 6.84 6.29 -31.80
CA ARG A 24 6.50 5.91 -33.17
C ARG A 24 7.57 5.03 -33.82
N ALA A 25 8.85 5.33 -33.60
CA ALA A 25 9.97 4.57 -34.15
C ALA A 25 10.00 3.11 -33.67
N HIS A 26 9.45 2.82 -32.49
CA HIS A 26 9.46 1.48 -31.87
C HIS A 26 8.06 0.89 -31.66
N TRP A 27 7.00 1.51 -32.20
CA TRP A 27 5.61 1.16 -31.91
C TRP A 27 5.28 -0.31 -32.23
N GLY A 28 5.77 -0.80 -33.38
CA GLY A 28 5.57 -2.20 -33.78
C GLY A 28 6.17 -3.20 -32.78
N ASP A 29 7.37 -2.91 -32.26
CA ASP A 29 8.03 -3.77 -31.28
C ASP A 29 7.40 -3.67 -29.89
N MET A 30 6.90 -2.47 -29.52
CA MET A 30 6.11 -2.30 -28.30
C MET A 30 4.83 -3.16 -28.32
N LEU A 31 4.12 -3.20 -29.45
CA LEU A 31 2.93 -4.04 -29.61
C LEU A 31 3.27 -5.54 -29.56
N ARG A 32 4.38 -5.96 -30.15
CA ARG A 32 4.85 -7.35 -30.06
C ARG A 32 5.16 -7.75 -28.62
N VAL A 33 5.86 -6.89 -27.89
CA VAL A 33 6.12 -7.08 -26.45
C VAL A 33 4.82 -7.20 -25.66
N ALA A 34 3.86 -6.30 -25.89
CA ALA A 34 2.56 -6.36 -25.21
C ALA A 34 1.79 -7.64 -25.55
N GLY A 35 1.86 -8.09 -26.81
CA GLY A 35 1.29 -9.35 -27.28
C GLY A 35 1.90 -10.56 -26.58
N SER A 36 3.24 -10.70 -26.62
CA SER A 36 3.96 -11.81 -25.99
C SER A 36 3.80 -11.84 -24.46
N LEU A 37 3.66 -10.68 -23.82
CA LEU A 37 3.34 -10.63 -22.39
C LEU A 37 1.90 -11.10 -22.12
N SER A 38 0.94 -10.68 -22.94
CA SER A 38 -0.47 -11.05 -22.80
C SER A 38 -0.72 -12.54 -23.07
N THR A 39 0.07 -13.15 -23.97
CA THR A 39 0.02 -14.59 -24.28
C THR A 39 0.88 -15.44 -23.35
N GLY A 40 1.65 -14.82 -22.44
CA GLY A 40 2.51 -15.52 -21.47
C GLY A 40 3.78 -16.13 -22.06
N GLU A 41 4.15 -15.77 -23.29
CA GLU A 41 5.35 -16.26 -23.97
C GLU A 41 6.64 -15.72 -23.35
N ILE A 42 6.58 -14.54 -22.70
CA ILE A 42 7.73 -13.90 -22.06
C ILE A 42 7.40 -13.58 -20.60
N ARG A 43 8.33 -13.87 -19.70
CA ARG A 43 8.21 -13.54 -18.28
C ARG A 43 8.62 -12.08 -18.04
N GLY A 44 7.98 -11.41 -17.08
CA GLY A 44 8.21 -9.98 -16.80
C GLY A 44 9.66 -9.62 -16.47
N TYR A 45 10.44 -10.53 -15.86
CA TYR A 45 11.86 -10.25 -15.57
C TYR A 45 12.73 -10.23 -16.84
N ASP A 46 12.41 -11.06 -17.84
CA ASP A 46 13.12 -11.07 -19.13
C ASP A 46 12.89 -9.75 -19.87
N LEU A 47 11.68 -9.20 -19.77
CA LEU A 47 11.35 -7.88 -20.31
C LEU A 47 12.18 -6.77 -19.67
N ILE A 48 12.33 -6.76 -18.34
CA ILE A 48 13.13 -5.73 -17.67
C ILE A 48 14.59 -5.76 -18.16
N ARG A 49 15.17 -6.95 -18.34
CA ARG A 49 16.53 -7.12 -18.89
C ARG A 49 16.63 -6.76 -20.37
N MET A 50 15.57 -6.98 -21.14
CA MET A 50 15.52 -6.59 -22.56
C MET A 50 15.38 -5.07 -22.75
N LEU A 51 14.64 -4.41 -21.85
CA LEU A 51 14.40 -2.96 -21.90
C LEU A 51 15.56 -2.16 -21.29
N SER A 52 16.43 -2.79 -20.49
CA SER A 52 17.57 -2.14 -19.84
C SER A 52 18.87 -2.90 -20.07
N ARG A 53 19.87 -2.26 -20.68
CA ARG A 53 21.20 -2.82 -20.89
C ARG A 53 22.23 -2.04 -20.08
N ASP A 54 22.96 -2.71 -19.20
CA ASP A 54 24.01 -2.12 -18.35
C ASP A 54 23.52 -0.88 -17.57
N GLY A 55 22.27 -0.91 -17.09
CA GLY A 55 21.64 0.18 -16.35
C GLY A 55 21.07 1.31 -17.20
N ASN A 56 21.26 1.29 -18.52
CA ASN A 56 20.71 2.29 -19.44
C ASN A 56 19.51 1.72 -20.23
N PRO A 57 18.46 2.51 -20.47
CA PRO A 57 17.34 2.06 -21.28
C PRO A 57 17.79 1.81 -22.72
N THR A 58 17.36 0.68 -23.30
CA THR A 58 17.51 0.42 -24.73
C THR A 58 16.60 1.36 -25.54
N GLY A 59 16.73 1.42 -26.88
CA GLY A 59 15.82 2.24 -27.70
C GLY A 59 14.34 1.92 -27.47
N LEU A 60 14.03 0.63 -27.31
CA LEU A 60 12.70 0.16 -26.93
C LEU A 60 12.34 0.51 -25.48
N GLY A 61 13.28 0.36 -24.54
CA GLY A 61 13.09 0.79 -23.14
C GLY A 61 12.81 2.29 -22.99
N ASP A 62 13.49 3.12 -23.79
CA ASP A 62 13.28 4.56 -23.83
C ASP A 62 11.94 4.93 -24.48
N ALA A 63 11.51 4.18 -25.50
CA ALA A 63 10.17 4.32 -26.07
C ALA A 63 9.07 4.03 -25.02
N PHE A 64 9.17 2.93 -24.28
CA PHE A 64 8.28 2.63 -23.15
C PHE A 64 8.36 3.69 -22.04
N ALA A 65 9.54 4.24 -21.75
CA ALA A 65 9.68 5.32 -20.78
C ALA A 65 8.95 6.60 -21.24
N HIS A 66 8.98 6.92 -22.53
CA HIS A 66 8.23 8.05 -23.09
C HIS A 66 6.72 7.80 -23.10
N ASP A 67 6.29 6.58 -23.40
CA ASP A 67 4.88 6.18 -23.35
C ASP A 67 4.33 6.26 -21.92
N GLY A 68 5.05 5.70 -20.94
CA GLY A 68 4.70 5.81 -19.51
C GLY A 68 4.64 7.25 -18.99
N ARG A 69 5.43 8.18 -19.55
CA ARG A 69 5.34 9.61 -19.23
C ARG A 69 4.02 10.23 -19.67
N ILE A 70 3.38 9.75 -20.73
CA ILE A 70 2.04 10.21 -21.15
C ILE A 70 1.03 9.89 -20.06
N PHE A 71 0.97 8.62 -19.64
CA PHE A 71 0.07 8.17 -18.56
C PHE A 71 0.34 8.91 -17.25
N LYS A 72 1.62 9.08 -16.89
CA LYS A 72 1.99 9.85 -15.69
C LYS A 72 1.52 11.30 -15.76
N THR A 73 1.64 11.94 -16.92
CA THR A 73 1.19 13.32 -17.12
C THR A 73 -0.32 13.41 -16.99
N LEU A 74 -1.08 12.53 -17.64
CA LEU A 74 -2.54 12.47 -17.52
C LEU A 74 -2.99 12.25 -16.07
N HIS A 75 -2.34 11.31 -15.37
CA HIS A 75 -2.60 11.04 -13.96
C HIS A 75 -2.36 12.27 -13.07
N LEU A 76 -1.25 12.98 -13.26
CA LEU A 76 -0.94 14.19 -12.48
C LEU A 76 -1.93 15.32 -12.78
N LEU A 77 -2.32 15.52 -14.03
CA LEU A 77 -3.32 16.51 -14.41
C LEU A 77 -4.66 16.20 -13.73
N GLN A 78 -5.11 14.94 -13.80
CA GLN A 78 -6.33 14.49 -13.14
C GLN A 78 -6.26 14.67 -11.61
N PHE A 79 -5.12 14.33 -11.00
CA PHE A 79 -4.89 14.51 -9.56
C PHE A 79 -5.00 15.97 -9.10
N VAL A 80 -4.50 16.90 -9.92
CA VAL A 80 -4.57 18.34 -9.64
C VAL A 80 -5.98 18.88 -9.86
N SER A 81 -6.71 18.42 -10.88
CA SER A 81 -8.03 18.95 -11.23
C SER A 81 -9.18 18.35 -10.42
N ASP A 82 -9.10 17.08 -10.02
CA ASP A 82 -10.20 16.33 -9.42
C ASP A 82 -9.95 16.04 -7.92
N GLN A 83 -10.77 16.66 -7.06
CA GLN A 83 -10.70 16.46 -5.62
C GLN A 83 -11.15 15.04 -5.20
N GLY A 84 -12.14 14.46 -5.88
CA GLY A 84 -12.61 13.10 -5.61
C GLY A 84 -11.52 12.07 -5.91
N TYR A 85 -10.88 12.20 -7.07
CA TYR A 85 -9.74 11.37 -7.46
C TYR A 85 -8.57 11.49 -6.46
N ARG A 86 -8.26 12.71 -6.02
CA ARG A 86 -7.24 12.96 -4.99
C ARG A 86 -7.56 12.30 -3.65
N ARG A 87 -8.81 12.39 -3.19
CA ARG A 87 -9.26 11.75 -1.94
C ARG A 87 -9.16 10.23 -2.02
N MET A 88 -9.59 9.65 -3.14
CA MET A 88 -9.48 8.21 -3.39
C MET A 88 -8.02 7.73 -3.33
N ILE A 89 -7.10 8.44 -4.01
CA ILE A 89 -5.67 8.12 -3.96
C ILE A 89 -5.12 8.26 -2.54
N GLY A 90 -5.50 9.33 -1.83
CA GLY A 90 -5.10 9.54 -0.43
C GLY A 90 -5.57 8.42 0.49
N ALA A 91 -6.81 7.95 0.32
CA ALA A 91 -7.33 6.81 1.09
C ALA A 91 -6.52 5.54 0.84
N GLN A 92 -6.21 5.23 -0.42
CA GLN A 92 -5.40 4.07 -0.78
C GLN A 92 -3.96 4.16 -0.25
N LEU A 93 -3.37 5.36 -0.31
CA LEU A 93 -2.04 5.62 0.22
C LEU A 93 -2.03 5.45 1.74
N ASN A 94 -3.03 5.98 2.44
CA ASN A 94 -3.17 5.83 3.89
C ASN A 94 -3.28 4.36 4.31
N VAL A 95 -4.03 3.53 3.56
CA VAL A 95 -4.10 2.08 3.78
C VAL A 95 -2.71 1.44 3.65
N THR A 96 -1.98 1.80 2.60
CA THR A 96 -0.64 1.24 2.34
C THR A 96 0.36 1.70 3.40
N GLU A 97 0.31 2.96 3.82
CA GLU A 97 1.18 3.50 4.86
C GLU A 97 0.86 2.89 6.23
N ALA A 98 -0.42 2.75 6.58
CA ALA A 98 -0.86 2.08 7.81
C ALA A 98 -0.38 0.63 7.82
N ARG A 99 -0.50 -0.08 6.69
CA ARG A 99 0.04 -1.44 6.51
C ARG A 99 1.55 -1.47 6.73
N HIS A 100 2.30 -0.52 6.16
CA HIS A 100 3.75 -0.44 6.34
C HIS A 100 4.15 -0.08 7.78
N ARG A 101 3.40 0.79 8.45
CA ARG A 101 3.64 1.17 9.84
C ARG A 101 3.43 -0.02 10.77
N LEU A 102 2.35 -0.77 10.56
CA LEU A 102 2.08 -2.01 11.25
C LEU A 102 3.16 -3.07 10.98
N ALA A 103 3.51 -3.27 9.71
CA ALA A 103 4.58 -4.19 9.33
C ALA A 103 5.89 -3.87 10.05
N ARG A 104 6.28 -2.60 10.11
CA ARG A 104 7.44 -2.16 10.90
C ARG A 104 7.26 -2.51 12.38
N ARG A 105 6.10 -2.24 12.97
CA ARG A 105 5.83 -2.52 14.39
C ARG A 105 5.93 -4.02 14.72
N ILE A 106 5.45 -4.89 13.85
CA ILE A 106 5.59 -6.35 13.95
C ILE A 106 7.05 -6.78 13.82
N PHE A 107 7.81 -6.16 12.90
CA PHE A 107 9.23 -6.48 12.69
C PHE A 107 10.17 -5.91 13.76
N PHE A 108 9.72 -4.96 14.57
CA PHE A 108 10.53 -4.36 15.64
C PHE A 108 10.63 -5.29 16.85
N GLY A 109 11.51 -6.28 16.75
CA GLY A 109 12.23 -6.85 17.89
C GLY A 109 13.57 -6.15 18.04
N GLN A 110 13.86 -5.62 19.23
CA GLN A 110 15.10 -4.93 19.65
C GLN A 110 15.18 -3.40 19.44
N ARG A 111 14.51 -2.63 20.31
CA ARG A 111 14.99 -1.35 20.90
C ARG A 111 15.77 -0.33 20.02
N GLY A 112 15.52 -0.29 18.71
CA GLY A 112 15.99 0.80 17.84
C GLY A 112 17.34 0.62 17.12
N GLU A 113 17.98 -0.55 17.11
CA GLU A 113 19.20 -0.77 16.29
C GLU A 113 19.05 -1.99 15.35
N LEU A 114 18.96 -1.73 14.04
CA LEU A 114 18.95 -2.75 12.99
C LEU A 114 20.39 -3.20 12.70
N ARG A 115 20.83 -4.32 13.31
CA ARG A 115 22.04 -5.04 12.92
C ARG A 115 21.70 -6.44 12.42
N GLN A 116 21.36 -6.58 11.14
CA GLN A 116 21.78 -7.76 10.39
C GLN A 116 21.68 -7.57 8.88
N HIS A 117 22.70 -8.06 8.17
CA HIS A 117 22.77 -8.04 6.71
C HIS A 117 21.74 -9.01 6.13
N TYR A 118 20.65 -8.41 5.64
CA TYR A 118 19.53 -8.99 4.90
C TYR A 118 19.98 -9.50 3.52
N ARG A 119 19.80 -10.80 3.20
CA ARG A 119 19.74 -11.27 1.80
C ARG A 119 19.16 -12.67 1.55
N GLU A 120 19.27 -13.65 2.44
CA GLU A 120 18.62 -14.98 2.27
C GLU A 120 17.47 -15.17 3.28
N GLY A 121 16.31 -15.65 2.81
CA GLY A 121 15.10 -15.86 3.62
C GLY A 121 14.02 -14.76 3.55
N MET A 122 14.16 -13.78 2.64
CA MET A 122 13.21 -12.67 2.52
C MET A 122 11.80 -13.11 2.11
N GLU A 123 11.65 -14.11 1.26
CA GLU A 123 10.33 -14.54 0.78
C GLU A 123 9.51 -15.15 1.90
N ASP A 124 10.10 -16.03 2.71
CA ASP A 124 9.43 -16.64 3.86
C ASP A 124 9.14 -15.62 4.96
N GLN A 125 10.07 -14.70 5.24
CA GLN A 125 9.86 -13.63 6.20
C GLN A 125 8.77 -12.63 5.76
N LEU A 126 8.74 -12.26 4.47
CA LEU A 126 7.70 -11.41 3.90
C LEU A 126 6.34 -12.14 3.84
N GLY A 127 6.36 -13.44 3.56
CA GLY A 127 5.18 -14.31 3.61
C GLY A 127 4.60 -14.39 5.03
N ALA A 128 5.44 -14.67 6.02
CA ALA A 128 5.07 -14.70 7.44
C ALA A 128 4.57 -13.33 7.93
N LEU A 129 5.22 -12.24 7.51
CA LEU A 129 4.75 -10.87 7.77
C LEU A 129 3.37 -10.63 7.19
N GLY A 130 3.18 -11.01 5.93
CA GLY A 130 1.90 -10.90 5.23
C GLY A 130 0.80 -11.66 5.96
N LEU A 131 1.10 -12.88 6.42
CA LEU A 131 0.17 -13.69 7.20
C LEU A 131 -0.18 -13.04 8.54
N ALA A 132 0.83 -12.60 9.31
CA ALA A 132 0.62 -11.94 10.59
C ALA A 132 -0.23 -10.66 10.44
N LEU A 133 0.06 -9.87 9.41
CA LEU A 133 -0.69 -8.66 9.10
C LEU A 133 -2.15 -8.98 8.75
N ASN A 134 -2.38 -9.97 7.88
CA ASN A 134 -3.72 -10.38 7.49
C ASN A 134 -4.52 -10.94 8.69
N ALA A 135 -3.88 -11.74 9.55
CA ALA A 135 -4.49 -12.27 10.76
C ALA A 135 -4.92 -11.14 11.71
N MET A 136 -4.12 -10.10 11.82
CA MET A 136 -4.43 -8.95 12.67
C MET A 136 -5.55 -8.08 12.10
N VAL A 137 -5.56 -7.84 10.78
CA VAL A 137 -6.68 -7.17 10.11
C VAL A 137 -7.97 -7.96 10.28
N LEU A 138 -7.92 -9.29 10.16
CA LEU A 138 -9.07 -10.17 10.39
C LEU A 138 -9.56 -10.07 11.84
N PHE A 139 -8.64 -10.14 12.81
CA PHE A 139 -8.96 -9.95 14.23
C PHE A 139 -9.66 -8.62 14.45
N ASN A 140 -9.08 -7.50 14.01
CA ASN A 140 -9.67 -6.17 14.14
C ASN A 140 -11.04 -6.08 13.49
N THR A 141 -11.22 -6.66 12.31
CA THR A 141 -12.51 -6.65 11.59
C THR A 141 -13.60 -7.35 12.39
N LEU A 142 -13.29 -8.51 12.99
CA LEU A 142 -14.25 -9.25 13.81
C LEU A 142 -14.65 -8.50 15.09
N TYR A 143 -13.69 -7.84 15.74
CA TYR A 143 -13.97 -7.04 16.94
C TYR A 143 -14.71 -5.74 16.62
N ILE A 144 -14.39 -5.10 15.50
CA ILE A 144 -15.14 -3.92 15.02
C ILE A 144 -16.60 -4.32 14.72
N ASP A 145 -16.85 -5.44 14.03
CA ASP A 145 -18.20 -5.94 13.77
C ASP A 145 -18.98 -6.20 15.07
N THR A 146 -18.30 -6.77 16.07
CA THR A 146 -18.91 -7.04 17.39
C THR A 146 -19.20 -5.75 18.15
N ALA A 147 -18.28 -4.80 18.14
CA ALA A 147 -18.47 -3.48 18.76
C ALA A 147 -19.60 -2.70 18.09
N VAL A 148 -19.71 -2.75 16.75
CA VAL A 148 -20.81 -2.13 16.01
C VAL A 148 -22.15 -2.73 16.39
N LYS A 149 -22.24 -4.06 16.49
CA LYS A 149 -23.47 -4.76 16.92
C LYS A 149 -23.86 -4.40 18.35
N GLN A 150 -22.89 -4.32 19.27
CA GLN A 150 -23.12 -3.92 20.65
C GLN A 150 -23.62 -2.47 20.72
N LEU A 151 -22.97 -1.53 20.03
CA LEU A 151 -23.39 -0.13 19.97
C LEU A 151 -24.80 0.03 19.41
N ALA A 152 -25.15 -0.73 18.38
CA ALA A 152 -26.51 -0.74 17.83
C ALA A 152 -27.53 -1.26 18.86
N ALA A 153 -27.17 -2.31 19.63
CA ALA A 153 -28.02 -2.84 20.69
C ALA A 153 -28.18 -1.86 21.87
N ASP A 154 -27.15 -1.08 22.17
CA ASP A 154 -27.14 -0.02 23.20
C ASP A 154 -27.87 1.25 22.75
N GLY A 155 -28.45 1.26 21.53
CA GLY A 155 -29.26 2.35 21.00
C GLY A 155 -28.48 3.45 20.27
N PHE A 156 -27.19 3.25 20.00
CA PHE A 156 -26.41 4.19 19.18
C PHE A 156 -26.82 4.08 17.70
N PRO A 157 -27.08 5.21 17.00
CA PRO A 157 -27.46 5.19 15.60
C PRO A 157 -26.26 4.87 14.71
N VAL A 158 -26.02 3.59 14.46
CA VAL A 158 -25.04 3.11 13.46
C VAL A 158 -25.62 3.35 12.07
N THR A 159 -25.22 4.46 11.42
CA THR A 159 -25.61 4.75 10.03
C THR A 159 -24.67 4.11 9.03
N ASP A 160 -25.18 3.73 7.86
CA ASP A 160 -24.38 3.17 6.75
C ASP A 160 -23.23 4.09 6.30
N ASP A 161 -23.32 5.41 6.54
CA ASP A 161 -22.26 6.38 6.24
C ASP A 161 -21.05 6.32 7.21
N LEU A 162 -21.20 5.68 8.37
CA LEU A 162 -20.15 5.55 9.38
C LEU A 162 -19.30 4.31 9.15
N LEU A 163 -19.89 3.20 8.68
CA LEU A 163 -19.18 1.94 8.47
C LEU A 163 -17.98 2.07 7.52
N PRO A 164 -18.05 2.82 6.39
CA PRO A 164 -16.92 3.01 5.49
C PRO A 164 -15.75 3.80 6.10
N ARG A 165 -15.95 4.47 7.24
CA ARG A 165 -14.92 5.27 7.92
C ARG A 165 -14.08 4.45 8.89
N LEU A 166 -14.49 3.22 9.18
CA LEU A 166 -13.78 2.31 10.08
C LEU A 166 -12.54 1.74 9.38
N SER A 167 -11.40 1.79 10.06
CA SER A 167 -10.15 1.22 9.54
C SER A 167 -9.73 0.00 10.37
N PRO A 168 -9.69 -1.20 9.79
CA PRO A 168 -9.27 -2.41 10.50
C PRO A 168 -7.74 -2.52 10.65
N ILE A 169 -6.98 -1.49 10.29
CA ILE A 169 -5.50 -1.50 10.34
C ILE A 169 -4.99 -0.82 11.63
N GLN A 170 -5.87 -0.46 12.56
CA GLN A 170 -5.49 0.08 13.87
C GLN A 170 -4.76 -0.98 14.72
N PHE A 171 -3.75 -0.55 15.47
CA PHE A 171 -2.92 -1.49 16.24
C PHE A 171 -2.49 -0.95 17.61
N ASP A 172 -2.99 0.21 18.03
CA ASP A 172 -2.64 0.82 19.32
C ASP A 172 -3.11 -0.05 20.50
N HIS A 173 -4.21 -0.77 20.33
CA HIS A 173 -4.75 -1.72 21.30
C HIS A 173 -4.01 -3.07 21.35
N ILE A 174 -2.99 -3.28 20.50
CA ILE A 174 -2.26 -4.54 20.39
C ILE A 174 -0.91 -4.40 21.07
N ASN A 175 -0.73 -5.16 22.15
CA ASN A 175 0.57 -5.25 22.79
C ASN A 175 1.48 -6.19 21.99
N PHE A 176 2.52 -5.63 21.37
CA PHE A 176 3.57 -6.37 20.64
C PHE A 176 4.79 -6.75 21.52
N LEU A 177 4.81 -6.34 22.79
CA LEU A 177 5.93 -6.55 23.71
C LEU A 177 5.48 -7.40 24.91
N GLY A 178 6.27 -8.43 25.24
CA GLY A 178 6.03 -9.25 26.42
C GLY A 178 6.36 -10.72 26.20
N ARG A 179 6.08 -11.54 27.22
CA ARG A 179 6.14 -13.00 27.11
C ARG A 179 4.73 -13.54 26.88
N TYR A 180 4.50 -14.17 25.74
CA TYR A 180 3.24 -14.86 25.46
C TYR A 180 3.35 -16.31 25.92
N ALA A 181 2.51 -16.69 26.90
CA ALA A 181 2.36 -18.07 27.30
C ALA A 181 1.26 -18.72 26.45
N PHE A 182 1.65 -19.58 25.51
CA PHE A 182 0.72 -20.38 24.70
C PHE A 182 0.30 -21.65 25.45
N THR A 183 -0.16 -21.52 26.70
CA THR A 183 -0.46 -22.69 27.54
C THR A 183 -1.92 -23.13 27.49
N ARG A 184 -2.84 -22.34 26.91
CA ARG A 184 -4.24 -22.75 26.74
C ARG A 184 -4.89 -21.98 25.60
N ILE A 185 -5.49 -22.68 24.64
CA ILE A 185 -6.44 -22.06 23.72
C ILE A 185 -7.66 -21.71 24.59
N PRO A 186 -8.02 -20.42 24.75
CA PRO A 186 -9.24 -20.07 25.47
C PRO A 186 -10.44 -20.71 24.78
N ALA A 187 -11.52 -20.93 25.54
CA ALA A 187 -12.77 -21.45 24.98
C ALA A 187 -13.15 -20.65 23.72
N PRO A 188 -13.70 -21.29 22.67
CA PRO A 188 -14.08 -20.60 21.45
C PRO A 188 -15.04 -19.45 21.78
N GLY A 189 -14.62 -18.23 21.47
CA GLY A 189 -15.34 -17.01 21.82
C GLY A 189 -14.45 -15.77 21.67
N MET A 190 -15.06 -14.61 21.46
CA MET A 190 -14.34 -13.34 21.46
C MET A 190 -14.06 -12.90 22.90
N ARG A 191 -12.96 -12.17 23.10
CA ARG A 191 -12.72 -11.49 24.37
C ARG A 191 -13.82 -10.43 24.59
N PRO A 192 -14.26 -10.23 25.84
CA PRO A 192 -15.17 -9.13 26.14
C PRO A 192 -14.61 -7.80 25.65
N LEU A 193 -15.49 -6.94 25.14
CA LEU A 193 -15.14 -5.56 24.80
C LEU A 193 -14.79 -4.81 26.09
N GLY A 194 -13.80 -3.91 26.02
CA GLY A 194 -13.49 -3.01 27.14
C GLY A 194 -14.62 -2.02 27.37
N ASP A 195 -14.84 -1.63 28.63
CA ASP A 195 -15.82 -0.60 28.96
C ASP A 195 -15.27 0.79 28.55
N PRO A 196 -15.95 1.52 27.64
CA PRO A 196 -15.50 2.83 27.17
C PRO A 196 -15.49 3.92 28.27
N HIS A 197 -16.05 3.66 29.44
CA HIS A 197 -16.05 4.58 30.59
C HIS A 197 -14.87 4.39 31.55
N THR A 198 -14.04 3.36 31.33
CA THR A 198 -12.82 3.14 32.11
C THR A 198 -11.65 3.89 31.47
N SER A 199 -11.01 4.81 32.20
CA SER A 199 -9.74 5.41 31.78
C SER A 199 -8.63 4.35 31.77
N GLU A 200 -7.77 4.34 30.74
CA GLU A 200 -6.59 3.45 30.67
C GLU A 200 -5.61 3.67 31.85
N ASP A 201 -5.74 4.78 32.58
CA ASP A 201 -4.96 5.12 33.77
C ASP A 201 -5.31 4.28 35.01
N ASP A 202 -6.47 3.63 35.06
CA ASP A 202 -6.93 2.86 36.23
C ASP A 202 -6.43 1.40 36.25
N VAL A 203 -5.70 0.96 35.21
CA VAL A 203 -5.29 -0.45 35.03
C VAL A 203 -3.86 -0.72 35.53
N TYR A 204 -3.12 0.32 35.95
CA TYR A 204 -1.72 0.21 36.43
C TYR A 204 -1.53 0.43 37.94
N ASP A 205 -2.60 0.36 38.75
CA ASP A 205 -2.49 0.32 40.22
C ASP A 205 -3.12 -0.99 40.75
N GLY A 206 -2.30 -2.04 40.82
CA GLY A 206 -2.67 -3.38 41.28
C GLY A 206 -1.53 -4.38 41.21
#